data_AF-G4ZY18-F1
#
_entry.id   AF-G4ZY18-F1
#
_cell.length_a   1.000
_cell.length_b   1.000
_cell.length_c   1.000
_cell.angle_alpha   90.00
_cell.angle_beta   90.00
_cell.angle_gamma   90.00
#
_symmetry.space_group_name_H-M   'P 1'
#
loop_
_entity.id
_entity.type
_entity.pdbx_description
1 polymer ?
#
loop_
_entity_poly.entity_id
_entity_poly.type
_entity_poly.pdbx_seq_one_letter_code
_entity_poly.pdbx_strand_id
1 'polypeptide(L)'
;MRKRWRGACLFGRRLLRFFTSFQVELRGNYSVERVRNLTTYHQTTSTLWALLIAVVSPFPCLVVVALVDCVPLAAPKEGLRANYLFWFRDYVSIALMTCAILEQFRINVPGLKINSMKTISM
;
A
#
# COMPACT_ATOMS: atom_id res chain seq x y z
N MET A 1 -25.40 4.08 31.92
CA MET A 1 -24.97 3.60 30.57
C MET A 1 -24.48 4.68 29.59
N ARG A 2 -24.64 6.00 29.85
CA ARG A 2 -24.27 7.10 28.93
C ARG A 2 -22.77 7.49 28.90
N LYS A 3 -21.92 6.95 29.80
CA LYS A 3 -20.48 7.25 29.85
C LYS A 3 -19.63 6.42 28.87
N ARG A 4 -20.02 5.17 28.58
CA ARG A 4 -19.29 4.26 27.68
C ARG A 4 -19.26 4.75 26.22
N TRP A 5 -20.38 5.32 25.76
CA TRP A 5 -20.52 5.89 24.41
C TRP A 5 -19.70 7.17 24.20
N ARG A 6 -19.49 7.98 25.25
CA ARG A 6 -18.60 9.16 25.16
C ARG A 6 -17.15 8.76 24.98
N GLY A 7 -16.70 7.70 25.66
CA GLY A 7 -15.36 7.15 25.50
C GLY A 7 -15.10 6.64 24.08
N ALA A 8 -16.05 5.90 23.51
CA ALA A 8 -15.96 5.41 22.13
C ALA A 8 -15.93 6.55 21.09
N CYS A 9 -16.78 7.59 21.25
CA CYS A 9 -16.73 8.77 20.38
C CYS A 9 -15.41 9.56 20.52
N LEU A 10 -14.88 9.69 21.75
CA LEU A 10 -13.61 10.37 22.00
C LEU A 10 -12.44 9.61 21.37
N PHE A 11 -12.43 8.29 21.46
CA PHE A 11 -11.44 7.42 20.83
C PHE A 11 -11.53 7.51 19.30
N GLY A 12 -12.73 7.43 18.73
CA GLY A 12 -12.94 7.62 17.29
C GLY A 12 -12.42 8.97 16.79
N ARG A 13 -12.68 10.07 17.52
CA ARG A 13 -12.14 11.40 17.19
C ARG A 13 -10.62 11.51 17.33
N ARG A 14 -10.00 10.74 18.21
CA ARG A 14 -8.53 10.68 18.33
C ARG A 14 -7.91 9.92 17.17
N LEU A 15 -8.48 8.76 16.82
CA LEU A 15 -8.08 8.01 15.64
C LEU A 15 -8.21 8.86 14.38
N LEU A 16 -9.35 9.51 14.18
CA LEU A 16 -9.57 10.38 13.01
C LEU A 16 -8.49 11.47 12.91
N ARG A 17 -8.21 12.18 14.00
CA ARG A 17 -7.16 13.21 14.02
C ARG A 17 -5.76 12.64 13.75
N PHE A 18 -5.46 11.46 14.29
CA PHE A 18 -4.22 10.77 14.01
C PHE A 18 -4.13 10.43 12.52
N PHE A 19 -5.13 9.77 11.94
CA PHE A 19 -5.17 9.47 10.50
C PHE A 19 -5.05 10.72 9.63
N THR A 20 -5.79 11.80 9.95
CA THR A 20 -5.68 13.08 9.23
C THR A 20 -4.28 13.69 9.33
N SER A 21 -3.55 13.46 10.43
CA SER A 21 -2.17 13.95 10.58
C SER A 21 -1.14 13.15 9.78
N PHE A 22 -1.38 11.86 9.52
CA PHE A 22 -0.52 11.02 8.67
C PHE A 22 -0.72 11.28 7.18
N GLN A 23 -1.85 11.87 6.79
CA GLN A 23 -2.18 12.10 5.40
C GLN A 23 -1.53 13.39 4.90
N VAL A 24 -0.22 13.32 4.61
CA VAL A 24 0.59 14.44 4.09
C VAL A 24 0.03 14.99 2.77
N GLU A 25 -0.69 14.16 2.00
CA GLU A 25 -1.38 14.55 0.77
C GLU A 25 -2.43 15.66 0.96
N LEU A 26 -3.01 15.83 2.16
CA LEU A 26 -4.03 16.86 2.41
C LEU A 26 -3.52 18.30 2.34
N ARG A 27 -2.20 18.50 2.25
CA ARG A 27 -1.58 19.82 2.19
C ARG A 27 -1.22 20.29 0.78
N GLY A 28 -1.56 19.50 -0.25
CA GLY A 28 -1.40 19.87 -1.66
C GLY A 28 -2.66 20.52 -2.25
N ASN A 29 -2.51 21.34 -3.30
CA ASN A 29 -3.63 21.82 -4.10
C ASN A 29 -4.30 20.63 -4.81
N TYR A 30 -5.46 20.18 -4.32
CA TYR A 30 -6.25 19.16 -5.00
C TYR A 30 -6.89 19.74 -6.27
N SER A 31 -6.79 19.00 -7.38
CA SER A 31 -7.59 19.32 -8.57
C SER A 31 -9.08 19.16 -8.26
N VAL A 32 -9.89 20.11 -8.72
CA VAL A 32 -11.36 20.13 -8.57
C VAL A 32 -11.99 18.83 -9.06
N GLU A 33 -11.40 18.25 -10.11
CA GLU A 33 -11.85 16.99 -10.72
C GLU A 33 -11.72 15.80 -9.76
N ARG A 34 -10.63 15.74 -8.98
CA ARG A 34 -10.39 14.65 -8.02
C ARG A 34 -11.42 14.68 -6.88
N VAL A 35 -11.75 15.87 -6.41
CA VAL A 35 -12.77 16.06 -5.35
C VAL A 35 -14.14 15.67 -5.87
N ARG A 36 -14.50 16.08 -7.10
CA ARG A 36 -15.76 15.72 -7.74
C ARG A 36 -15.92 14.20 -7.93
N ASN A 37 -14.85 13.52 -8.34
CA ASN A 37 -14.85 12.08 -8.51
C ASN A 37 -15.03 11.34 -7.18
N LEU A 38 -14.38 11.81 -6.11
CA LEU A 38 -14.56 11.25 -4.76
C LEU A 38 -15.99 11.42 -4.26
N THR A 39 -16.59 12.61 -4.42
CA THR A 39 -17.98 12.85 -4.00
C THR A 39 -18.96 11.98 -4.76
N THR A 40 -18.74 11.80 -6.07
CA THR A 40 -19.57 10.93 -6.90
C THR A 40 -19.44 9.48 -6.47
N TYR A 41 -18.21 8.99 -6.23
CA TYR A 41 -17.95 7.63 -5.76
C TYR A 41 -18.61 7.35 -4.40
N HIS A 42 -18.54 8.30 -3.47
CA HIS A 42 -19.18 8.17 -2.16
C HIS A 42 -20.71 8.10 -2.24
N GLN A 43 -21.32 8.78 -3.22
CA GLN A 43 -22.78 8.76 -3.40
C GLN A 43 -23.28 7.48 -4.08
N THR A 44 -22.48 6.91 -4.99
CA THR A 44 -22.87 5.73 -5.77
C THR A 44 -22.49 4.40 -5.11
N THR A 45 -21.42 4.38 -4.32
CA THR A 45 -20.86 3.13 -3.78
C THR A 45 -21.36 2.86 -2.37
N SER A 46 -21.74 1.60 -2.11
CA SER A 46 -22.09 1.17 -0.75
C SER A 46 -20.86 1.20 0.16
N THR A 47 -21.04 1.72 1.38
CA THR A 47 -19.99 1.77 2.42
C THR A 47 -19.43 0.39 2.76
N LEU A 48 -20.26 -0.66 2.70
CA LEU A 48 -19.83 -2.04 2.93
C LEU A 48 -18.89 -2.53 1.83
N TRP A 49 -19.19 -2.21 0.58
CA TRP A 49 -18.35 -2.55 -0.57
C TRP A 49 -16.99 -1.84 -0.48
N ALA A 50 -16.98 -0.55 -0.13
CA ALA A 50 -15.73 0.18 0.08
C ALA A 50 -14.89 -0.42 1.22
N LEU A 51 -15.52 -0.83 2.33
CA LEU A 51 -14.83 -1.48 3.45
C LEU A 51 -14.26 -2.84 3.04
N LEU A 52 -15.04 -3.65 2.32
CA LEU A 52 -14.58 -4.94 1.81
C LEU A 52 -13.36 -4.75 0.90
N ILE A 53 -13.42 -3.84 -0.06
CA ILE A 53 -12.31 -3.56 -0.97
C ILE A 53 -11.07 -3.10 -0.19
N ALA A 54 -11.23 -2.23 0.81
CA ALA A 54 -10.12 -1.77 1.64
C ALA A 54 -9.47 -2.90 2.46
N VAL A 55 -10.27 -3.89 2.90
CA VAL A 55 -9.76 -5.08 3.59
C VAL A 55 -9.10 -6.04 2.61
N VAL A 56 -9.67 -6.23 1.41
CA VAL A 56 -9.18 -7.20 0.41
C VAL A 56 -7.95 -6.68 -0.35
N SER A 57 -7.81 -5.38 -0.56
CA SER A 57 -6.70 -4.79 -1.33
C SER A 57 -5.28 -5.17 -0.86
N PRO A 58 -4.96 -5.33 0.44
CA PRO A 58 -3.65 -5.81 0.87
C PRO A 58 -3.42 -7.32 0.66
N PHE A 59 -4.47 -8.15 0.54
CA PHE A 59 -4.31 -9.60 0.49
C PHE A 59 -3.48 -10.12 -0.70
N PRO A 60 -3.65 -9.62 -1.95
CA PRO A 60 -2.80 -10.03 -3.06
C PRO A 60 -1.31 -9.79 -2.79
N CYS A 61 -0.98 -8.66 -2.16
CA CYS A 61 0.40 -8.36 -1.76
C CYS A 61 0.91 -9.36 -0.72
N LEU A 62 0.10 -9.66 0.30
CA LEU A 62 0.45 -10.64 1.34
C LEU A 62 0.67 -12.05 0.77
N VAL A 63 -0.13 -12.46 -0.21
CA VAL A 63 0.05 -13.75 -0.89
C VAL A 63 1.40 -13.80 -1.61
N VAL A 64 1.76 -12.75 -2.35
CA VAL A 64 3.05 -12.68 -3.05
C VAL A 64 4.22 -12.76 -2.07
N VAL A 65 4.17 -12.01 -0.96
CA VAL A 65 5.23 -12.04 0.07
C VAL A 65 5.30 -13.41 0.74
N ALA A 66 4.17 -14.01 1.08
CA ALA A 66 4.13 -15.35 1.68
C ALA A 66 4.72 -16.41 0.74
N LEU A 67 4.44 -16.34 -0.57
CA LEU A 67 5.05 -17.25 -1.56
C LEU A 67 6.57 -17.12 -1.62
N VAL A 68 7.08 -15.89 -1.50
CA VAL A 68 8.52 -15.60 -1.45
C VAL A 68 9.14 -16.13 -0.14
N ASP A 69 8.43 -16.01 0.98
CA ASP A 69 8.89 -16.45 2.30
C ASP A 69 8.77 -17.96 2.54
N CYS A 70 7.88 -18.65 1.83
CA CYS A 70 7.72 -20.11 1.89
C CYS A 70 8.92 -20.88 1.32
N VAL A 71 9.86 -20.21 0.65
CA VAL A 71 11.06 -20.85 0.11
C VAL A 71 11.99 -21.28 1.26
N PRO A 72 12.29 -22.58 1.40
CA PRO A 72 13.09 -23.08 2.52
C PRO A 72 14.54 -22.60 2.42
N LEU A 73 15.09 -22.12 3.54
CA LEU A 73 16.49 -21.75 3.68
C LEU A 73 17.28 -22.89 4.32
N ALA A 74 18.47 -23.16 3.78
CA ALA A 74 19.42 -24.08 4.38
C ALA A 74 20.06 -23.48 5.65
N ALA A 75 20.67 -24.33 6.49
CA ALA A 75 21.32 -23.87 7.71
C ALA A 75 22.44 -22.86 7.40
N PRO A 76 22.57 -21.74 8.16
CA PRO A 76 23.59 -20.71 7.91
C PRO A 76 25.03 -21.22 7.94
N LYS A 77 25.24 -22.39 8.56
CA LYS A 77 26.55 -23.05 8.71
C LYS A 77 27.06 -23.69 7.42
N GLU A 78 26.19 -23.96 6.44
CA GLU A 78 26.57 -24.60 5.17
C GLU A 78 27.12 -23.62 4.12
N GLY A 79 27.17 -22.34 4.46
CA GLY A 79 27.81 -21.30 3.65
C GLY A 79 27.01 -20.89 2.42
N LEU A 80 27.62 -20.02 1.61
CA LEU A 80 26.93 -19.29 0.54
C LEU A 80 26.42 -20.19 -0.60
N ARG A 81 27.14 -21.27 -0.91
CA ARG A 81 26.81 -22.17 -2.02
C ARG A 81 25.57 -23.03 -1.73
N ALA A 82 25.35 -23.38 -0.46
CA ALA A 82 24.15 -24.12 -0.04
C ALA A 82 22.88 -23.23 -0.01
N ASN A 83 23.05 -21.91 0.05
CA ASN A 83 21.95 -20.96 0.23
C ASN A 83 21.73 -20.06 -1.00
N TYR A 84 21.85 -20.61 -2.21
CA TYR A 84 21.59 -19.85 -3.45
C TYR A 84 20.12 -19.37 -3.56
N LEU A 85 19.18 -20.14 -2.98
CA LEU A 85 17.76 -19.80 -2.91
C LEU A 85 17.49 -18.51 -2.12
N PHE A 86 18.31 -18.22 -1.10
CA PHE A 86 18.21 -16.97 -0.35
C PHE A 86 18.50 -15.76 -1.24
N TRP A 87 19.53 -15.83 -2.08
CA TRP A 87 19.87 -14.75 -3.00
C TRP A 87 18.80 -14.54 -4.06
N PHE A 88 18.20 -15.61 -4.58
CA PHE A 88 17.07 -15.51 -5.49
C PHE A 88 15.87 -14.83 -4.84
N ARG A 89 15.53 -15.25 -3.61
CA ARG A 89 14.46 -14.64 -2.81
C ARG A 89 14.69 -13.15 -2.62
N ASP A 90 15.89 -12.79 -2.15
CA ASP A 90 16.28 -11.40 -1.90
C ASP A 90 16.21 -10.54 -3.17
N TYR A 91 16.71 -11.07 -4.30
CA TYR A 91 16.64 -10.39 -5.59
C TYR A 91 15.19 -10.14 -6.03
N VAL A 92 14.33 -11.16 -5.94
CA VAL A 92 12.90 -11.03 -6.29
C VAL A 92 12.21 -10.03 -5.36
N SER A 93 12.46 -10.08 -4.05
CA SER A 93 11.92 -9.13 -3.08
C SER A 93 12.32 -7.69 -3.41
N ILE A 94 13.61 -7.44 -3.68
CA ILE A 94 14.11 -6.10 -4.01
C ILE A 94 13.50 -5.59 -5.32
N ALA A 95 13.41 -6.45 -6.35
CA ALA A 95 12.80 -6.08 -7.63
C ALA A 95 11.32 -5.72 -7.45
N LEU A 96 10.54 -6.53 -6.73
CA LEU A 96 9.14 -6.28 -6.46
C LEU A 96 8.92 -4.99 -5.66
N MET A 97 9.72 -4.76 -4.61
CA MET A 97 9.66 -3.53 -3.82
C MET A 97 9.98 -2.30 -4.67
N THR A 98 11.01 -2.40 -5.52
CA THR A 98 11.41 -1.30 -6.41
C THR A 98 10.28 -0.95 -7.39
N CYS A 99 9.68 -1.95 -8.05
CA CYS A 99 8.54 -1.73 -8.92
C CYS A 99 7.36 -1.09 -8.18
N ALA A 100 7.03 -1.58 -6.98
CA ALA A 100 5.95 -1.02 -6.17
C ALA A 100 6.20 0.45 -5.79
N ILE A 101 7.43 0.79 -5.39
CA ILE A 101 7.82 2.16 -5.04
C ILE A 101 7.73 3.07 -6.26
N LEU A 102 8.23 2.63 -7.43
CA LEU A 102 8.16 3.42 -8.67
C LEU A 102 6.71 3.68 -9.09
N GLU A 103 5.85 2.67 -8.98
CA GLU A 103 4.42 2.79 -9.28
C GLU A 103 3.71 3.76 -8.32
N GLN A 104 3.98 3.64 -7.02
CA GLN A 104 3.46 4.57 -6.01
C GLN A 104 3.94 6.00 -6.27
N PHE A 105 5.22 6.18 -6.59
CA PHE A 105 5.80 7.49 -6.87
C PHE A 105 5.18 8.12 -8.10
N ARG A 106 4.93 7.33 -9.16
CA ARG A 106 4.26 7.79 -10.38
C ARG A 106 2.84 8.29 -10.13
N ILE A 107 2.08 7.59 -9.28
CA ILE A 107 0.70 7.96 -8.94
C ILE A 107 0.68 9.21 -8.05
N ASN A 108 1.59 9.28 -7.07
CA ASN A 108 1.62 10.35 -6.08
C ASN A 108 2.25 11.65 -6.63
N VAL A 109 3.12 11.56 -7.64
CA VAL A 109 3.80 12.71 -8.24
C VAL A 109 3.45 12.81 -9.74
N PRO A 110 2.26 13.34 -10.10
CA PRO A 110 1.80 13.42 -11.49
C PRO A 110 2.65 14.36 -12.38
N GLY A 111 3.58 15.12 -11.79
CA GLY A 111 4.54 15.97 -12.52
C GLY A 111 5.73 15.20 -13.12
N LEU A 112 6.01 13.98 -12.64
CA LEU A 112 7.05 13.12 -13.21
C LEU A 112 6.45 12.25 -14.33
N LYS A 113 6.70 12.64 -15.59
CA LYS A 113 6.34 11.85 -16.77
C LYS A 113 7.21 10.60 -16.91
N ILE A 114 7.09 9.65 -15.98
CA ILE A 114 7.70 8.32 -16.10
C ILE A 114 6.74 7.48 -16.94
N ASN A 115 6.91 7.54 -18.26
CA ASN A 115 6.18 6.69 -19.19
C ASN A 115 6.81 5.29 -19.19
N SER A 116 6.06 4.27 -18.74
CA SER A 116 6.53 2.88 -18.66
C SER A 116 7.03 2.31 -19.98
N MET A 117 6.67 2.92 -21.13
CA MET A 117 7.18 2.52 -22.44
C MET A 117 8.63 2.93 -22.74
N LYS A 118 9.30 3.73 -21.90
CA LYS A 118 10.72 4.10 -22.12
C LYS A 118 11.72 3.31 -21.28
N THR A 119 11.26 2.48 -20.33
CA THR A 119 12.14 1.73 -19.42
C THR A 119 12.52 0.33 -19.94
N ILE A 120 11.87 -0.16 -21.00
CA ILE A 120 12.16 -1.49 -21.59
C ILE A 120 13.11 -1.38 -22.81
N SER A 121 13.46 -0.17 -23.24
CA SER A 121 14.32 0.08 -24.40
C SER A 121 15.69 0.68 -24.04
N MET A 122 16.21 0.43 -22.83
CA MET A 122 17.53 0.90 -22.42
C MET A 122 18.34 -0.24 -21.82
#